data_AF-A0A957VER4-F1
#
_entry.id   AF-A0A957VER4-F1
#
_cell.length_a   1.000
_cell.length_b   1.000
_cell.length_c   1.000
_cell.angle_alpha   90.00
_cell.angle_beta   90.00
_cell.angle_gamma   90.00
#
_symmetry.space_group_name_H-M   'P 1'
#
loop_
_entity.id
_entity.type
_entity.pdbx_description
1 polymer ?
#
loop_
_entity_poly.entity_id
_entity_poly.type
_entity_poly.pdbx_seq_one_letter_code
_entity_poly.pdbx_strand_id
1 'polypeptide(L)'
;MTTAKPSQFDNQMEPDLTASDPYRILGLPPTAGQAEIKRTYFALIRQHPPETEAETFKIIRAAYEKLKDTKRRTEIDIFRPQPPPPWQPPHVHLRLDTTLQPADVLAVLRCWGDLGRTDFQDDFREVAL
;
A
#
# COMPACT_ATOMS: atom_id res chain seq x y z
N MET A 1 -47.63 4.53 9.16
CA MET A 1 -47.06 3.25 8.69
C MET A 1 -46.24 3.55 7.45
N THR A 2 -44.97 3.92 7.63
CA THR A 2 -44.09 4.30 6.51
C THR A 2 -43.37 3.04 6.04
N THR A 3 -43.70 2.60 4.83
CA THR A 3 -42.96 1.56 4.10
C THR A 3 -41.57 2.11 3.77
N ALA A 4 -40.55 1.59 4.45
CA ALA A 4 -39.16 1.82 4.07
C ALA A 4 -38.84 0.91 2.88
N LYS A 5 -38.66 1.53 1.72
CA LYS A 5 -38.15 0.94 0.48
C LYS A 5 -36.85 0.19 0.79
N PRO A 6 -36.67 -1.08 0.38
CA PRO A 6 -35.40 -1.78 0.61
C PRO A 6 -34.32 -1.06 -0.21
N SER A 7 -33.42 -0.39 0.49
CA SER A 7 -32.29 0.32 -0.08
C SER A 7 -31.48 -0.65 -0.94
N GLN A 8 -31.49 -0.38 -2.25
CA GLN A 8 -30.60 -0.95 -3.23
C GLN A 8 -29.16 -0.73 -2.79
N PHE A 9 -28.54 -1.79 -2.26
CA PHE A 9 -27.09 -1.94 -2.22
C PHE A 9 -26.62 -2.33 -3.63
N ASP A 10 -26.83 -1.45 -4.61
CA ASP A 10 -26.20 -1.56 -5.93
C ASP A 10 -24.76 -1.04 -5.81
N ASN A 11 -23.95 -1.74 -5.02
CA ASN A 11 -22.50 -1.66 -5.08
C ASN A 11 -22.04 -2.92 -5.81
N GLN A 12 -22.39 -3.01 -7.10
CA GLN A 12 -22.06 -4.12 -7.99
C GLN A 12 -20.55 -4.09 -8.22
N MET A 13 -19.78 -4.71 -7.32
CA MET A 13 -18.39 -5.00 -7.60
C MET A 13 -18.38 -6.19 -8.57
N GLU A 14 -17.96 -5.97 -9.81
CA GLU A 14 -17.85 -7.07 -10.78
C GLU A 14 -16.97 -8.20 -10.21
N PRO A 15 -17.37 -9.47 -10.34
CA PRO A 15 -16.58 -10.59 -9.85
C PRO A 15 -15.25 -10.67 -10.61
N ASP A 16 -14.15 -10.52 -9.88
CA ASP A 16 -12.79 -10.64 -10.43
C ASP A 16 -12.22 -12.03 -10.12
N LEU A 17 -12.33 -12.93 -11.09
CA LEU A 17 -11.86 -14.32 -10.98
C LEU A 17 -10.34 -14.45 -10.91
N THR A 18 -9.58 -13.39 -11.21
CA THR A 18 -8.10 -13.37 -11.16
C THR A 18 -7.57 -12.88 -9.81
N ALA A 19 -8.42 -12.28 -8.99
CA ALA A 19 -8.05 -11.76 -7.69
C ALA A 19 -7.71 -12.88 -6.68
N SER A 20 -6.75 -12.60 -5.80
CA SER A 20 -6.44 -13.49 -4.67
C SER A 20 -7.42 -13.34 -3.49
N ASP A 21 -8.12 -12.21 -3.42
CA ASP A 21 -9.10 -11.89 -2.36
C ASP A 21 -10.45 -12.61 -2.62
N PRO A 22 -10.91 -13.50 -1.71
CA PRO A 22 -12.18 -14.22 -1.87
C PRO A 22 -13.40 -13.32 -2.03
N TYR A 23 -13.39 -12.13 -1.42
CA TYR A 23 -14.49 -11.18 -1.55
C TYR A 23 -14.57 -10.59 -2.95
N ARG A 24 -13.42 -10.31 -3.59
CA ARG A 24 -13.35 -9.82 -4.98
C ARG A 24 -13.78 -10.87 -5.99
N ILE A 25 -13.41 -12.13 -5.77
CA ILE A 25 -13.85 -13.26 -6.61
C ILE A 25 -15.38 -13.36 -6.64
N LEU A 26 -16.02 -13.15 -5.48
CA LEU A 26 -17.48 -13.19 -5.38
C LEU A 26 -18.16 -11.86 -5.73
N GLY A 27 -17.42 -10.78 -6.01
CA GLY A 27 -18.00 -9.47 -6.28
C GLY A 27 -18.67 -8.82 -5.06
N LEU A 28 -18.16 -9.10 -3.85
CA LEU A 28 -18.74 -8.65 -2.59
C LEU A 28 -17.82 -7.68 -1.84
N PRO A 29 -18.38 -6.72 -1.09
CA PRO A 29 -17.59 -5.93 -0.15
C PRO A 29 -17.15 -6.79 1.04
N PRO A 30 -16.03 -6.45 1.72
CA PRO A 30 -15.58 -7.15 2.92
C PRO A 30 -16.58 -7.05 4.09
N THR A 31 -17.45 -6.04 4.06
CA THR A 31 -18.54 -5.83 5.01
C THR A 31 -19.74 -6.76 4.77
N ALA A 32 -19.73 -7.57 3.71
CA ALA A 32 -20.84 -8.46 3.37
C ALA A 32 -21.15 -9.45 4.50
N GLY A 33 -22.45 -9.64 4.73
CA GLY A 33 -22.96 -10.61 5.69
C GLY A 33 -22.94 -12.03 5.15
N GLN A 34 -23.00 -13.03 6.02
CA GLN A 34 -23.01 -14.45 5.62
C GLN A 34 -24.19 -14.80 4.68
N ALA A 35 -25.34 -14.17 4.88
CA ALA A 35 -26.52 -14.38 4.04
C ALA A 35 -26.30 -13.86 2.61
N GLU A 36 -25.60 -12.74 2.46
CA GLU A 36 -25.27 -12.13 1.18
C GLU A 36 -24.24 -12.96 0.42
N ILE A 37 -23.19 -13.44 1.11
CA ILE A 37 -22.20 -14.37 0.56
C ILE A 37 -22.86 -15.62 -0.03
N LYS A 38 -23.81 -16.23 0.71
CA LYS A 38 -24.56 -17.40 0.23
C LYS A 38 -25.42 -17.05 -0.99
N ARG A 39 -26.14 -15.94 -0.94
CA ARG A 39 -27.02 -15.50 -2.03
C ARG A 39 -26.22 -15.31 -3.33
N THR A 40 -25.09 -14.61 -3.26
CA THR A 40 -24.23 -14.34 -4.42
C THR A 40 -23.59 -15.60 -4.95
N TYR A 41 -23.11 -16.51 -4.07
CA TYR A 41 -22.62 -17.83 -4.48
C TYR A 41 -23.65 -18.61 -5.31
N PHE A 42 -24.91 -18.69 -4.86
CA PHE A 42 -25.96 -19.37 -5.63
C PHE A 42 -26.31 -18.66 -6.93
N ALA A 43 -26.23 -17.33 -6.99
CA ALA A 43 -26.41 -16.56 -8.22
C ALA A 43 -25.30 -16.88 -9.24
N LEU A 44 -24.04 -16.88 -8.79
CA LEU A 44 -22.88 -17.18 -9.63
C LEU A 44 -22.87 -18.62 -10.14
N ILE A 45 -23.31 -19.61 -9.34
CA ILE A 45 -23.42 -21.00 -9.83
C ILE A 45 -24.48 -21.14 -10.93
N ARG A 46 -25.59 -20.38 -10.83
CA ARG A 46 -26.62 -20.40 -11.87
C ARG A 46 -26.12 -19.79 -13.18
N GLN A 47 -25.22 -18.80 -13.07
CA GLN A 47 -24.60 -18.14 -14.23
C GLN A 47 -23.45 -18.95 -14.82
N HIS A 48 -22.68 -19.65 -13.97
CA HIS A 48 -21.53 -20.47 -14.35
C HIS A 48 -21.75 -21.93 -13.93
N PRO A 49 -22.53 -22.71 -14.71
CA PRO A 49 -22.75 -24.12 -14.42
C PRO A 49 -21.43 -24.92 -14.51
N PRO A 50 -21.26 -25.96 -13.68
CA PRO A 50 -20.05 -26.79 -13.69
C PRO A 50 -19.86 -27.56 -15.01
N GLU A 51 -20.94 -27.77 -15.78
CA GLU A 51 -20.88 -28.49 -17.06
C GLU A 51 -20.28 -27.65 -18.19
N THR A 52 -20.48 -26.33 -18.16
CA THR A 52 -19.98 -25.41 -19.20
C THR A 52 -18.68 -24.75 -18.77
N GLU A 53 -18.57 -24.34 -17.49
CA GLU A 53 -17.47 -23.54 -16.98
C GLU A 53 -16.89 -24.12 -15.68
N ALA A 54 -16.31 -25.32 -15.78
CA ALA A 54 -15.76 -26.05 -14.64
C ALA A 54 -14.66 -25.26 -13.89
N GLU A 55 -13.79 -24.55 -14.61
CA GLU A 55 -12.70 -23.77 -13.99
C GLU A 55 -13.23 -22.57 -13.20
N THR A 56 -14.15 -21.79 -13.78
CA THR A 56 -14.83 -20.67 -13.10
C THR A 56 -15.53 -21.15 -11.83
N PHE A 57 -16.25 -22.27 -11.92
CA PHE A 57 -16.93 -22.88 -10.77
C PHE A 57 -15.96 -23.25 -9.64
N LYS A 58 -14.79 -23.84 -9.95
CA LYS A 58 -13.78 -24.19 -8.95
C LYS A 58 -13.29 -22.95 -8.19
N ILE A 59 -13.04 -21.85 -8.90
CA ILE A 59 -12.60 -20.57 -8.32
C ILE A 59 -13.66 -20.02 -7.38
N ILE A 60 -14.92 -19.92 -7.84
CA ILE A 60 -16.06 -19.43 -7.06
C ILE A 60 -16.26 -20.28 -5.79
N ARG A 61 -16.21 -21.60 -5.93
CA ARG A 61 -16.37 -22.53 -4.79
C ARG A 61 -15.23 -22.40 -3.78
N ALA A 62 -13.99 -22.28 -4.24
CA ALA A 62 -12.84 -22.09 -3.37
C ALA A 62 -12.94 -20.77 -2.58
N ALA A 63 -13.40 -19.70 -3.21
CA ALA A 63 -13.65 -18.42 -2.54
C ALA A 63 -14.75 -18.54 -1.47
N TYR A 64 -15.87 -19.20 -1.79
CA TYR A 64 -16.96 -19.42 -0.84
C TYR A 64 -16.52 -20.24 0.39
N GLU A 65 -15.79 -21.33 0.21
CA GLU A 65 -15.34 -22.16 1.35
C GLU A 65 -14.39 -21.40 2.29
N LYS A 66 -13.58 -20.47 1.77
CA LYS A 66 -12.75 -19.59 2.61
C LYS A 66 -13.57 -18.64 3.47
N LEU A 67 -14.69 -18.13 2.94
CA LEU A 67 -15.56 -17.17 3.63
C LEU A 67 -16.66 -17.82 4.47
N LYS A 68 -16.90 -19.13 4.28
CA LYS A 68 -17.95 -19.89 4.97
C LYS A 68 -17.69 -19.99 6.48
N ASP A 69 -16.44 -20.19 6.88
CA ASP A 69 -16.06 -20.37 8.28
C ASP A 69 -15.61 -19.06 8.92
N THR A 70 -16.25 -18.69 10.04
CA THR A 70 -15.95 -17.45 10.76
C THR A 70 -14.48 -17.33 11.15
N LYS A 71 -13.83 -18.42 11.57
CA LYS A 71 -12.40 -18.40 11.93
C LYS A 71 -11.51 -18.04 10.74
N ARG A 72 -11.72 -18.70 9.59
CA ARG A 72 -10.98 -18.45 8.34
C ARG A 72 -11.23 -17.05 7.81
N ARG A 73 -12.47 -16.56 7.93
CA ARG A 73 -12.84 -15.19 7.61
C ARG A 73 -12.04 -14.19 8.44
N THR A 74 -11.98 -14.37 9.77
CA THR A 74 -11.22 -13.48 10.65
C THR A 74 -9.74 -13.47 10.30
N GLU A 75 -9.13 -14.62 10.01
CA GLU A 75 -7.73 -14.71 9.58
C GLU A 75 -7.49 -13.89 8.30
N ILE A 76 -8.35 -14.04 7.30
CA ILE A 76 -8.28 -13.27 6.04
C ILE A 76 -8.43 -11.76 6.30
N ASP A 77 -9.36 -11.38 7.17
CA ASP A 77 -9.63 -9.97 7.47
C ASP A 77 -8.45 -9.33 8.24
N ILE A 78 -7.77 -10.08 9.12
CA ILE A 78 -6.57 -9.61 9.84
C ILE A 78 -5.39 -9.36 8.90
N PHE A 79 -5.15 -10.29 7.97
CA PHE A 79 -4.00 -10.19 7.05
C PHE A 79 -4.31 -9.41 5.77
N ARG A 80 -5.51 -8.80 5.68
CA ARG A 80 -5.90 -7.98 4.53
C ARG A 80 -4.99 -6.74 4.45
N PRO A 81 -4.27 -6.53 3.34
CA PRO A 81 -3.51 -5.30 3.16
C PRO A 81 -4.48 -4.12 3.09
N GLN A 82 -4.35 -3.19 4.03
CA GLN A 82 -5.00 -1.90 3.93
C GLN A 82 -4.11 -0.98 3.09
N PRO A 83 -4.69 -0.22 2.14
CA PRO A 83 -3.91 0.78 1.43
C PRO A 83 -3.31 1.75 2.48
N PRO A 84 -2.04 2.14 2.34
CA PRO A 84 -1.49 3.15 3.22
C PRO A 84 -2.34 4.42 3.12
N PRO A 85 -2.48 5.19 4.20
CA PRO A 85 -3.11 6.50 4.12
C PRO A 85 -2.38 7.34 3.04
N PRO A 86 -3.07 8.29 2.40
CA PRO A 86 -2.43 9.15 1.41
C PRO A 86 -1.22 9.82 2.06
N TRP A 87 -0.08 9.76 1.37
CA TRP A 87 1.13 10.38 1.88
C TRP A 87 0.89 11.88 2.08
N GLN A 88 1.13 12.34 3.31
CA GLN A 88 1.10 13.76 3.64
C GLN A 88 2.55 14.20 3.84
N PRO A 89 3.04 15.20 3.08
CA PRO A 89 4.37 15.74 3.33
C PRO A 89 4.44 16.21 4.78
N PRO A 90 5.43 15.78 5.57
CA PRO A 90 5.65 16.41 6.86
C PRO A 90 5.99 17.88 6.60
N HIS A 91 5.25 18.80 7.24
CA HIS A 91 5.47 20.25 7.11
C HIS A 91 6.73 20.67 7.88
N VAL A 92 7.89 20.15 7.49
CA VAL A 92 9.20 20.55 8.02
C VAL A 92 9.69 21.74 7.21
N HIS A 93 9.40 22.94 7.68
CA HIS A 93 10.09 24.13 7.20
C HIS A 93 11.49 24.15 7.81
N LEU A 94 12.43 23.42 7.19
CA LEU A 94 13.83 23.55 7.56
C LEU A 94 14.26 24.97 7.22
N ARG A 95 14.35 25.84 8.23
CA ARG A 95 14.98 27.15 8.07
C ARG A 95 16.48 26.92 8.08
N LEU A 96 17.01 26.51 6.94
CA LEU A 96 18.43 26.58 6.67
C LEU A 96 18.80 28.06 6.64
N ASP A 97 19.60 28.49 7.60
CA ASP A 97 20.29 29.75 7.46
C ASP A 97 21.31 29.57 6.33
N THR A 98 21.02 30.21 5.20
CA THR A 98 21.89 30.20 4.02
C THR A 98 22.87 31.38 4.05
N THR A 99 22.85 32.17 5.11
CA THR A 99 23.85 33.23 5.28
C THR A 99 25.20 32.59 5.60
N LEU A 100 26.15 32.74 4.68
CA LEU A 100 27.53 32.35 4.90
C LEU A 100 28.24 33.49 5.64
N GLN A 101 28.50 33.31 6.92
CA GLN A 101 29.24 34.28 7.70
C GLN A 101 30.74 34.13 7.44
N PRO A 102 31.55 35.21 7.50
CA PRO A 102 33.00 35.11 7.36
C PRO A 102 33.67 34.14 8.36
N ALA A 103 33.07 33.95 9.53
CA ALA A 103 33.53 32.96 10.51
C ALA A 103 33.42 31.51 9.98
N ASP A 104 32.43 31.22 9.14
CA ASP A 104 32.22 29.91 8.54
C ASP A 104 33.32 29.59 7.53
N VAL A 105 33.80 30.61 6.81
CA VAL A 105 34.94 30.47 5.89
C VAL A 105 36.19 30.06 6.65
N LEU A 106 36.45 30.68 7.80
CA LEU A 106 37.60 30.32 8.64
C LEU A 106 37.45 28.90 9.23
N ALA A 107 36.24 28.50 9.61
CA ALA A 107 35.97 27.14 10.08
C ALA A 107 36.24 26.10 8.97
N VAL A 108 35.77 26.35 7.74
CA VAL A 108 36.03 25.48 6.58
C VAL A 108 37.51 25.43 6.25
N LEU A 109 38.20 26.56 6.19
CA LEU A 109 39.63 26.63 5.91
C LEU A 109 40.49 25.95 6.97
N ARG A 110 40.04 25.89 8.23
CA ARG A 110 40.72 25.15 9.31
C ARG A 110 40.46 23.65 9.22
N CYS A 111 39.27 23.23 8.82
CA CYS A 111 38.94 21.82 8.72
C CYS A 111 39.51 21.15 7.47
N TRP A 112 39.52 21.86 6.33
CA TRP A 112 39.82 21.30 5.02
C TRP A 112 40.98 21.99 4.29
N GLY A 113 41.55 23.04 4.88
CA GLY A 113 42.73 23.72 4.34
C GLY A 113 43.93 23.59 5.26
N ASP A 114 45.07 24.08 4.78
CA ASP A 114 46.35 24.00 5.47
C ASP A 114 46.53 25.12 6.50
N LEU A 115 45.46 25.86 6.84
CA LEU A 115 45.52 27.06 7.66
C LEU A 115 45.95 26.78 9.12
N GLY A 116 45.88 25.52 9.56
CA GLY A 116 46.40 25.03 10.84
C GLY A 116 47.67 24.17 10.72
N ARG A 117 48.19 23.97 9.50
CA ARG A 117 49.40 23.18 9.25
C ARG A 117 50.61 24.00 9.70
N THR A 118 51.47 23.39 10.53
CA THR A 118 52.71 24.04 11.01
C THR A 118 53.96 23.53 10.32
N ASP A 119 53.82 22.47 9.50
CA ASP A 119 54.91 21.84 8.76
C ASP A 119 54.67 21.96 7.26
N PHE A 120 55.56 22.68 6.57
CA PHE A 120 55.51 22.96 5.14
C PHE A 120 56.73 22.39 4.39
N GLN A 121 57.45 21.41 4.97
CA GLN A 121 58.67 20.88 4.35
C GLN A 121 58.44 20.28 2.95
N ASP A 122 57.25 19.71 2.72
CA ASP A 122 56.88 19.10 1.44
C ASP A 122 56.42 20.09 0.36
N ASP A 123 56.20 21.37 0.72
CA ASP A 123 55.68 22.37 -0.23
C ASP A 123 56.80 23.12 -0.97
N PHE A 124 58.05 22.95 -0.55
CA PHE A 124 59.20 23.56 -1.22
C PHE A 124 59.45 22.90 -2.58
N ARG A 125 59.68 23.73 -3.61
CA ARG A 125 60.11 23.28 -4.94
C ARG A 125 61.36 24.03 -5.35
N GLU A 126 62.30 23.31 -5.97
CA GLU A 126 63.53 23.91 -6.49
C GLU A 126 63.21 24.88 -7.64
N VAL A 127 63.68 26.11 -7.52
CA VAL A 127 63.55 27.13 -8.56
C VAL A 127 64.77 26.99 -9.47
N ALA A 128 64.56 26.47 -10.68
CA ALA A 128 65.59 26.50 -11.72
C ALA A 128 65.70 27.95 -12.23
N LEU A 129 66.85 28.58 -11.96
CA LEU A 129 67.23 29.91 -12.47
C LEU A 129 67.86 29.80 -13.86
#